data_AF-A0A955TSZ4-F1
#
_entry.id   AF-A0A955TSZ4-F1
#
_cell.length_a   1.000
_cell.length_b   1.000
_cell.length_c   1.000
_cell.angle_alpha   90.00
_cell.angle_beta   90.00
_cell.angle_gamma   90.00
#
_symmetry.space_group_name_H-M   'P 1'
#
loop_
_entity.id
_entity.type
_entity.pdbx_description
1 polymer ?
#
loop_
_entity_poly.entity_id
_entity_poly.type
_entity_poly.pdbx_seq_one_letter_code
_entity_poly.pdbx_strand_id
1 'polypeptide(L)'
;MARKRPPSKKTYPAPFSLRLSEEERKALDELADGQPWGTYIKDAIFERQVRPRTRGAKPVKDRAELARLLGLLGASRISQNINQLARAANTGSLPVNRDVHDALLESCDAVRNMRTLLLTALGLQPDTGTDKGDGP
;
A
#
# COMPACT_ATOMS: atom_id res chain seq x y z
N MET A 1 -4.70 -38.99 39.28
CA MET A 1 -4.70 -37.88 38.31
C MET A 1 -6.04 -37.14 38.39
N ALA A 2 -6.05 -35.90 38.91
CA ALA A 2 -7.28 -35.14 39.09
C ALA A 2 -7.75 -34.53 37.75
N ARG A 3 -9.01 -34.78 37.37
CA ARG A 3 -9.62 -34.21 36.15
C ARG A 3 -9.98 -32.74 36.39
N LYS A 4 -9.40 -31.82 35.62
CA LYS A 4 -9.75 -30.38 35.61
C LYS A 4 -11.22 -30.20 35.20
N ARG A 5 -12.00 -29.44 36.00
CA ARG A 5 -13.37 -29.02 35.64
C ARG A 5 -13.33 -28.07 34.43
N PRO A 6 -14.30 -28.16 33.49
CA PRO A 6 -14.36 -27.23 32.36
C PRO A 6 -14.67 -25.80 32.84
N PRO A 7 -14.17 -24.76 32.15
CA PRO A 7 -14.42 -23.38 32.52
C PRO A 7 -15.92 -23.05 32.40
N SER A 8 -16.47 -22.35 33.40
CA SER A 8 -17.88 -21.92 33.39
C SER A 8 -18.17 -20.99 32.20
N LYS A 9 -19.37 -21.13 31.61
CA LYS A 9 -19.81 -20.26 30.52
C LYS A 9 -19.87 -18.82 31.03
N LYS A 10 -19.11 -17.92 30.39
CA LYS A 10 -19.17 -16.48 30.67
C LYS A 10 -20.58 -15.97 30.39
N THR A 11 -21.28 -15.50 31.42
CA THR A 11 -22.59 -14.87 31.30
C THR A 11 -22.37 -13.44 30.82
N TYR A 12 -22.67 -13.16 29.55
CA TYR A 12 -22.70 -11.79 29.03
C TYR A 12 -24.10 -11.19 29.27
N PRO A 13 -24.20 -9.89 29.56
CA PRO A 13 -25.50 -9.21 29.58
C PRO A 13 -26.17 -9.32 28.21
N ALA A 14 -27.50 -9.33 28.20
CA ALA A 14 -28.28 -9.41 26.97
C ALA A 14 -27.91 -8.26 26.00
N PRO A 15 -27.88 -8.51 24.68
CA PRO A 15 -27.53 -7.51 23.70
C PRO A 15 -28.54 -6.34 23.71
N PHE A 16 -28.03 -5.12 23.53
CA PHE A 16 -28.85 -3.93 23.38
C PHE A 16 -29.53 -3.93 22.01
N SER A 17 -30.86 -3.78 22.00
CA SER A 17 -31.66 -3.74 20.78
C SER A 17 -32.07 -2.30 20.48
N LEU A 18 -31.67 -1.79 19.31
CA LEU A 18 -32.00 -0.45 18.83
C LEU A 18 -32.92 -0.55 17.61
N ARG A 19 -34.06 0.15 17.63
CA ARG A 19 -34.92 0.30 16.44
C ARG A 19 -34.45 1.49 15.64
N LEU A 20 -34.29 1.28 14.33
CA LEU A 20 -33.89 2.30 13.37
C LEU A 20 -34.87 2.26 12.20
N SER A 21 -35.29 3.43 11.72
CA SER A 21 -36.00 3.60 10.46
C SER A 21 -35.10 3.24 9.27
N GLU A 22 -35.67 3.12 8.07
CA GLU A 22 -34.89 2.85 6.86
C GLU A 22 -33.90 3.98 6.54
N GLU A 23 -34.32 5.23 6.76
CA GLU A 23 -33.48 6.41 6.56
C GLU A 23 -32.30 6.43 7.53
N GLU A 24 -32.55 6.13 8.81
CA GLU A 24 -31.53 6.08 9.85
C GLU A 24 -30.53 4.95 9.59
N ARG A 25 -30.99 3.79 9.11
CA ARG A 25 -30.10 2.68 8.71
C ARG A 25 -29.18 3.06 7.57
N LYS A 26 -29.68 3.79 6.58
CA LYS A 26 -28.89 4.25 5.44
C LYS A 26 -27.84 5.27 5.87
N ALA A 27 -28.23 6.25 6.67
CA ALA A 27 -27.31 7.23 7.24
C ALA A 27 -26.23 6.54 8.09
N LEU A 28 -26.60 5.53 8.88
CA LEU A 28 -25.66 4.76 9.68
C LEU A 28 -24.65 3.97 8.82
N ASP A 29 -25.09 3.40 7.70
CA ASP A 29 -24.22 2.64 6.80
C ASP A 29 -23.21 3.55 6.07
N GLU A 30 -23.66 4.74 5.65
CA GLU A 30 -22.80 5.78 5.08
C GLU A 30 -21.77 6.28 6.10
N LEU A 31 -22.20 6.56 7.33
CA LEU A 31 -21.34 7.03 8.41
C LEU A 31 -20.35 5.97 8.90
N ALA A 32 -20.74 4.69 8.89
CA ALA A 32 -19.88 3.60 9.32
C ALA A 32 -18.77 3.27 8.31
N ASP A 33 -18.91 3.66 7.04
CA ASP A 33 -17.93 3.46 5.95
C ASP A 33 -17.33 2.03 5.92
N GLY A 34 -18.20 1.02 6.03
CA GLY A 34 -17.80 -0.39 6.04
C GLY A 34 -17.31 -0.95 7.38
N GLN A 35 -17.33 -0.16 8.46
CA GLN A 35 -17.20 -0.67 9.83
C GLN A 35 -18.51 -1.33 10.29
N PRO A 36 -18.47 -2.44 11.07
CA PRO A 36 -19.68 -3.01 11.66
C PRO A 36 -20.40 -2.00 12.55
N TRP A 37 -21.71 -1.86 12.39
CA TRP A 37 -22.53 -0.85 13.09
C TRP A 37 -22.34 -0.88 14.61
N GLY A 38 -22.29 -2.07 15.22
CA GLY A 38 -22.10 -2.20 16.67
C GLY A 38 -20.74 -1.68 17.16
N THR A 39 -19.71 -1.66 16.31
CA THR A 39 -18.41 -1.06 16.63
C THR A 39 -18.50 0.45 16.46
N TYR A 40 -19.05 0.92 15.33
CA TYR A 40 -19.21 2.35 15.05
C TYR A 40 -20.03 3.06 16.15
N ILE A 41 -21.18 2.50 16.53
CA ILE A 41 -22.05 3.03 17.58
C ILE A 41 -21.31 3.12 18.93
N LYS A 42 -20.49 2.11 19.28
CA LYS A 42 -19.71 2.13 20.52
C LYS A 42 -18.63 3.20 20.50
N ASP A 43 -17.94 3.36 19.37
CA ASP A 43 -16.88 4.36 19.21
C ASP A 43 -17.48 5.78 19.30
N ALA A 44 -18.66 5.99 18.69
CA ALA A 44 -19.39 7.24 18.73
C ALA A 44 -19.93 7.60 20.13
N ILE A 45 -20.48 6.63 20.87
CA ILE A 45 -21.09 6.86 22.20
C ILE A 45 -20.03 7.00 23.30
N PHE A 46 -18.98 6.18 23.27
CA PHE A 46 -18.00 6.10 24.36
C PHE A 46 -16.68 6.80 24.03
N GLU A 47 -16.68 7.69 23.04
CA GLU A 47 -15.54 8.51 22.60
C GLU A 47 -14.23 7.73 22.54
N ARG A 48 -14.28 6.51 22.00
CA ARG A 48 -13.06 5.74 21.81
C ARG A 48 -12.34 6.35 20.62
N GLN A 49 -11.54 7.39 20.88
CA GLN A 49 -10.65 8.07 19.94
C GLN A 49 -9.53 7.17 19.39
N VAL A 50 -9.76 5.87 19.29
CA VAL A 50 -8.86 4.96 18.62
C VAL A 50 -9.63 4.47 17.42
N ARG A 51 -9.53 5.21 16.31
CA ARG A 51 -9.77 4.65 14.97
C ARG A 51 -8.97 3.34 14.93
N PRO A 52 -9.59 2.15 14.95
CA PRO A 52 -8.83 0.95 14.70
C PRO A 52 -8.33 1.10 13.26
N ARG A 53 -7.01 1.13 13.06
CA ARG A 53 -6.39 1.12 11.73
C ARG A 53 -7.15 0.09 10.89
N THR A 54 -7.90 0.55 9.90
CA THR A 54 -8.74 -0.29 9.06
C THR A 54 -7.85 -1.32 8.39
N ARG A 55 -7.80 -2.54 8.94
CA ARG A 55 -7.11 -3.67 8.33
C ARG A 55 -8.01 -4.15 7.21
N GLY A 56 -7.90 -3.46 6.08
CA GLY A 56 -8.79 -3.65 4.95
C GLY A 56 -9.39 -2.33 4.49
N ALA A 57 -8.54 -1.39 4.07
CA ALA A 57 -8.95 -0.56 2.95
C ALA A 57 -9.44 -1.56 1.87
N LYS A 58 -10.72 -1.45 1.51
CA LYS A 58 -11.28 -2.08 0.30
C LYS A 58 -10.20 -2.00 -0.80
N PRO A 59 -10.02 -2.99 -1.69
CA PRO A 59 -9.16 -2.80 -2.84
C PRO A 59 -9.80 -1.68 -3.67
N VAL A 60 -9.40 -0.44 -3.41
CA VAL A 60 -9.56 0.67 -4.34
C VAL A 60 -8.94 0.13 -5.61
N LYS A 61 -9.71 0.11 -6.71
CA LYS A 61 -9.32 -0.47 -8.02
C LYS A 61 -7.83 -0.27 -8.35
N ASP A 62 -7.27 0.86 -7.94
CA ASP A 62 -5.87 1.22 -7.99
C ASP A 62 -4.89 0.12 -7.54
N ARG A 63 -5.14 -0.64 -6.45
CA ARG A 63 -4.17 -1.66 -6.00
C ARG A 63 -4.01 -2.83 -6.98
N ALA A 64 -5.06 -3.20 -7.70
CA ALA A 64 -4.99 -4.30 -8.67
C ALA A 64 -4.26 -3.87 -9.95
N GLU A 65 -4.58 -2.70 -10.48
CA GLU A 65 -3.89 -2.13 -11.64
C GLU A 65 -2.43 -1.80 -11.32
N LEU A 66 -2.13 -1.36 -10.09
CA LEU A 66 -0.75 -1.12 -9.64
C LEU A 66 0.02 -2.42 -9.46
N ALA A 67 -0.58 -3.48 -8.91
CA ALA A 67 0.06 -4.80 -8.86
C ALA A 67 0.36 -5.33 -10.27
N ARG A 68 -0.55 -5.08 -11.23
CA ARG A 68 -0.37 -5.45 -12.63
C ARG A 68 0.75 -4.64 -13.28
N LEU A 69 0.80 -3.33 -13.05
CA LEU A 69 1.87 -2.45 -13.52
C LEU A 69 3.23 -2.87 -12.95
N LEU A 70 3.32 -3.11 -11.64
CA LEU A 70 4.53 -3.60 -10.99
C LEU A 70 4.96 -4.98 -11.52
N GLY A 71 4.01 -5.87 -11.80
CA GLY A 71 4.26 -7.17 -12.42
C GLY A 71 4.83 -7.05 -13.83
N LEU A 72 4.25 -6.17 -14.66
CA LEU A 72 4.76 -5.87 -16.02
C LEU A 72 6.16 -5.24 -15.97
N LEU A 73 6.41 -4.35 -15.00
CA LEU A 73 7.70 -3.70 -14.81
C LEU A 73 8.76 -4.72 -14.35
N GLY A 74 8.42 -5.64 -13.45
CA GLY A 74 9.30 -6.76 -13.09
C GLY A 74 9.59 -7.69 -14.27
N ALA A 75 8.61 -7.92 -15.15
CA ALA A 75 8.75 -8.75 -16.34
C ALA A 75 9.52 -8.07 -17.51
N SER A 76 9.67 -6.74 -17.49
CA SER A 76 10.25 -5.93 -18.58
C SER A 76 11.74 -6.17 -18.87
N ARG A 77 12.41 -7.02 -18.09
CA ARG A 77 13.84 -7.38 -18.23
C ARG A 77 14.79 -6.17 -18.22
N ILE A 78 14.38 -5.02 -17.67
CA ILE A 78 15.18 -3.77 -17.63
C ILE A 78 16.61 -4.02 -17.12
N SER A 79 16.78 -4.75 -16.01
CA SER A 79 18.11 -5.06 -15.46
C SER A 79 19.00 -5.83 -16.44
N GLN A 80 18.40 -6.69 -17.25
CA GLN A 80 19.12 -7.51 -18.22
C GLN A 80 19.52 -6.68 -19.44
N ASN A 81 18.66 -5.76 -19.88
CA ASN A 81 18.97 -4.81 -20.94
C ASN A 81 20.06 -3.81 -20.51
N ILE A 82 20.02 -3.30 -19.28
CA ILE A 82 21.07 -2.45 -18.72
C ILE A 82 22.41 -3.20 -18.68
N ASN A 83 22.41 -4.47 -18.28
CA ASN A 83 23.62 -5.27 -18.27
C ASN A 83 24.17 -5.54 -19.69
N GLN A 84 23.30 -5.66 -20.69
CA GLN A 84 23.71 -5.76 -22.10
C GLN A 84 24.33 -4.45 -22.60
N LEU A 85 23.74 -3.30 -22.25
CA LEU A 85 24.30 -1.98 -22.59
C LEU A 85 25.65 -1.75 -21.90
N ALA A 86 25.78 -2.09 -20.63
CA ALA A 86 27.05 -2.00 -19.89
C ALA A 86 28.13 -2.88 -20.52
N ARG A 87 27.79 -4.13 -20.92
CA ARG A 87 28.71 -4.99 -21.65
C ARG A 87 29.10 -4.39 -23.00
N ALA A 88 28.14 -3.93 -23.78
CA ALA A 88 28.39 -3.35 -25.10
C ALA A 88 29.24 -2.08 -25.03
N ALA A 89 29.05 -1.25 -24.00
CA ALA A 89 29.91 -0.11 -23.71
C ALA A 89 31.34 -0.53 -23.34
N ASN A 90 31.48 -1.51 -22.43
CA ASN A 90 32.80 -2.00 -21.99
C ASN A 90 33.56 -2.73 -23.12
N THR A 91 32.88 -3.38 -24.05
CA THR A 91 33.51 -4.04 -25.20
C THR A 91 33.75 -3.10 -26.38
N GLY A 92 33.40 -1.80 -26.25
CA GLY A 92 33.52 -0.81 -27.31
C GLY A 92 32.55 -1.02 -28.49
N SER A 93 31.59 -1.93 -28.34
CA SER A 93 30.61 -2.29 -29.38
C SER A 93 29.40 -1.35 -29.39
N LEU A 94 29.15 -0.64 -28.29
CA LEU A 94 28.23 0.48 -28.21
C LEU A 94 29.02 1.79 -28.37
N PRO A 95 28.81 2.56 -29.45
CA PRO A 95 29.38 3.90 -29.56
C PRO A 95 28.69 4.81 -28.54
N VAL A 96 29.31 4.97 -27.36
CA VAL A 96 28.86 5.89 -26.31
C VAL A 96 29.27 7.30 -26.71
N ASN A 97 28.56 7.86 -27.69
CA ASN A 97 28.68 9.26 -28.02
C ASN A 97 27.86 10.11 -27.02
N ARG A 98 28.06 11.44 -27.07
CA ARG A 98 27.44 12.38 -26.14
C ARG A 98 25.91 12.32 -26.20
N ASP A 99 25.36 12.24 -27.41
CA ASP A 99 23.92 12.18 -27.63
C ASP A 99 23.28 10.92 -27.02
N VAL A 100 23.92 9.76 -27.15
CA VAL A 100 23.47 8.49 -26.57
C VAL A 100 23.56 8.54 -25.05
N HIS A 101 24.63 9.12 -24.50
CA HIS A 101 24.78 9.29 -23.07
C HIS A 101 23.67 10.18 -22.48
N ASP A 102 23.40 11.32 -23.12
CA ASP A 102 22.40 12.29 -22.65
C ASP A 102 20.98 11.69 -22.75
N ALA A 103 20.66 10.99 -23.85
CA ALA A 103 19.39 10.26 -23.99
C ALA A 103 19.22 9.15 -22.93
N LEU A 104 20.31 8.51 -22.51
CA LEU A 104 20.27 7.48 -21.46
C LEU A 104 20.00 8.08 -20.08
N LEU A 105 20.62 9.22 -19.77
CA LEU A 105 20.36 9.97 -18.54
C LEU A 105 18.92 10.48 -18.49
N GLU A 106 18.43 11.06 -19.58
CA GLU A 106 17.05 11.53 -19.70
C GLU A 106 16.05 10.39 -19.49
N SER A 107 16.33 9.22 -20.06
CA SER A 107 15.53 8.01 -19.85
C SER A 107 15.54 7.56 -18.38
N CYS A 108 16.70 7.57 -17.72
CA CYS A 108 16.82 7.21 -16.30
C CYS A 108 16.01 8.16 -15.42
N ASP A 109 16.05 9.46 -15.69
CA ASP A 109 15.31 10.46 -14.94
C ASP A 109 13.80 10.35 -15.19
N ALA A 110 13.37 10.07 -16.41
CA ALA A 110 11.96 9.77 -16.71
C ALA A 110 11.45 8.56 -15.90
N VAL A 111 12.24 7.48 -15.78
CA VAL A 111 11.88 6.30 -14.97
C VAL A 111 11.83 6.64 -13.47
N ARG A 112 12.77 7.43 -12.96
CA ARG A 112 12.75 7.90 -11.55
C ARG A 112 11.50 8.75 -11.27
N ASN A 113 11.15 9.66 -12.19
CA ASN A 113 9.96 10.49 -12.07
C ASN A 113 8.67 9.64 -12.06
N MET A 114 8.56 8.67 -12.97
CA MET A 114 7.44 7.73 -12.98
C MET A 114 7.34 6.95 -11.65
N ARG A 115 8.46 6.47 -11.11
CA ARG A 115 8.49 5.79 -9.80
C ARG A 115 8.01 6.72 -8.68
N THR A 116 8.51 7.95 -8.62
CA THR A 116 8.14 8.92 -7.59
C THR A 116 6.65 9.25 -7.64
N LEU A 117 6.12 9.54 -8.84
CA LEU A 117 4.70 9.79 -9.06
C LEU A 117 3.83 8.62 -8.59
N LEU A 118 4.23 7.38 -8.90
CA LEU A 118 3.52 6.18 -8.46
C LEU A 118 3.54 6.01 -6.93
N LEU A 119 4.68 6.24 -6.28
CA LEU A 119 4.80 6.15 -4.83
C LEU A 119 3.98 7.24 -4.12
N THR A 120 4.04 8.48 -4.62
CA THR A 120 3.23 9.59 -4.10
C THR A 120 1.74 9.34 -4.27
N ALA A 121 1.29 8.86 -5.43
CA ALA A 121 -0.11 8.49 -5.66
C ALA A 121 -0.58 7.35 -4.72
N LEU A 122 0.34 6.47 -4.30
CA LEU A 122 0.11 5.41 -3.33
C LEU A 122 0.13 5.87 -1.87
N GLY A 123 0.46 7.13 -1.60
CA GLY A 123 0.66 7.65 -0.24
C GLY A 123 1.90 7.07 0.45
N LEU A 124 2.86 6.53 -0.30
CA LEU A 124 4.14 6.04 0.18
C LEU A 124 5.19 7.15 0.03
N GLN A 125 6.02 7.36 1.05
CA GLN A 125 7.17 8.23 0.87
C GLN A 125 8.21 7.50 0.00
N PRO A 126 8.70 8.13 -1.08
CA PRO A 126 9.80 7.56 -1.84
C PRO A 126 11.03 7.53 -0.94
N ASP A 127 11.61 6.35 -0.73
CA ASP A 127 12.93 6.25 -0.11
C ASP A 127 13.91 7.02 -1.02
N THR A 128 14.19 8.25 -0.64
CA THR A 128 15.37 8.99 -1.10
C THR A 128 16.53 8.26 -0.45
N GLY A 129 17.11 7.30 -1.16
CA GLY A 129 18.33 6.63 -0.74
C GLY A 129 19.38 7.70 -0.48
N THR A 130 19.50 8.12 0.78
CA THR A 130 20.65 8.83 1.29
C THR A 130 21.78 7.83 1.17
N ASP A 131 22.55 8.00 0.11
CA ASP A 131 23.95 7.60 0.07
C ASP A 131 24.55 8.05 1.40
N LYS A 132 24.82 7.09 2.28
CA LYS A 132 25.65 7.32 3.45
C LYS A 132 27.00 7.67 2.84
N GLY A 133 27.25 8.97 2.68
CA GLY A 133 28.55 9.51 2.35
C GLY A 133 29.54 8.96 3.36
N ASP A 134 30.29 7.96 2.91
CA ASP A 134 31.52 7.56 3.55
C ASP A 134 32.51 8.69 3.27
N GLY A 135 32.99 9.31 4.34
CA GLY A 135 34.14 10.18 4.26
C GLY A 135 34.38 10.94 5.56
N PRO A 136 35.60 11.45 5.76
CA PRO A 136 36.90 10.95 5.31
C PRO A 136 37.52 9.94 6.31
#